data_AF-A0A6P0IXT5-F1
#
_entry.id   AF-A0A6P0IXT5-F1
#
_cell.length_a   1.000
_cell.length_b   1.000
_cell.length_c   1.000
_cell.angle_alpha   90.00
_cell.angle_beta   90.00
_cell.angle_gamma   90.00
#
_symmetry.space_group_name_H-M   'P 1'
#
loop_
_entity.id
_entity.type
_entity.pdbx_description
1 polymer ?
#
loop_
_entity_poly.entity_id
_entity_poly.type
_entity_poly.pdbx_seq_one_letter_code
_entity_poly.pdbx_strand_id
1 'polypeptide(L)'
;MEPTGETIKLDAPVAGTVAAIKVKEGELVTAGQTLLELESELVSTELQQEQKKLEGQQNRLNQLEVLKNQLILALRTQEQQNQAQELEKQAQVEQARQNLEAFKFAYSLQKQELLAQIEQARGAIDSSKVAYELESIRLESAEERIPRYQQAYEEGVLSKERFLEVEQSAKEAQKTIIRTELEIKQAQSRLKEQQGTYEKTIHQA
;
A
#
# COMPACT_ATOMS: atom_id res chain seq x y z
N MET A 1 -85.47 -53.37 -39.86
CA MET A 1 -86.27 -52.31 -40.50
C MET A 1 -85.29 -51.38 -41.19
N GLU A 2 -85.50 -51.08 -42.47
CA GLU A 2 -84.65 -50.13 -43.21
C GLU A 2 -85.14 -48.68 -42.99
N PRO A 3 -84.24 -47.68 -42.90
CA PRO A 3 -84.63 -46.30 -42.62
C PRO A 3 -85.42 -45.68 -43.79
N THR A 4 -86.51 -44.99 -43.47
CA THR A 4 -87.49 -44.44 -44.42
C THR A 4 -87.13 -43.03 -44.95
N GLY A 5 -85.89 -42.57 -44.73
CA GLY A 5 -85.40 -41.21 -45.10
C GLY A 5 -83.98 -41.21 -45.68
N GLU A 6 -83.42 -40.02 -45.96
CA GLU A 6 -82.05 -39.87 -46.48
C GLU A 6 -81.01 -40.51 -45.55
N THR A 7 -80.14 -41.34 -46.12
CA THR A 7 -79.10 -42.04 -45.37
C THR A 7 -77.76 -41.32 -45.52
N ILE A 8 -77.03 -41.16 -44.41
CA ILE A 8 -75.69 -40.58 -44.38
C ILE A 8 -74.71 -41.69 -44.04
N LYS A 9 -73.64 -41.82 -44.84
CA LYS A 9 -72.53 -42.71 -44.51
C LYS A 9 -71.68 -42.04 -43.42
N LEU A 10 -71.46 -42.75 -42.32
CA LEU A 10 -70.52 -42.33 -41.29
C LEU A 10 -69.18 -43.05 -41.53
N ASP A 11 -68.15 -42.27 -41.83
CA ASP A 11 -66.77 -42.76 -41.92
C ASP A 11 -66.01 -42.49 -40.62
N ALA A 12 -64.97 -43.29 -40.35
CA ALA A 12 -64.11 -43.08 -39.20
C ALA A 12 -63.20 -41.85 -39.43
N PRO A 13 -63.05 -40.95 -38.44
CA PRO A 13 -62.24 -39.74 -38.60
C PRO A 13 -60.72 -40.03 -38.63
N VAL A 14 -60.31 -41.19 -38.13
CA VAL A 14 -58.94 -41.70 -38.15
C VAL A 14 -58.96 -43.19 -38.48
N ALA A 15 -57.90 -43.69 -39.13
CA ALA A 15 -57.75 -45.12 -39.36
C ALA A 15 -57.44 -45.85 -38.04
N GLY A 16 -58.12 -46.97 -37.77
CA GLY A 16 -57.91 -47.74 -36.54
C GLY A 16 -58.71 -49.04 -36.49
N THR A 17 -58.42 -49.88 -35.49
CA THR A 17 -59.14 -51.12 -35.22
C THR A 17 -60.40 -50.83 -34.42
N VAL A 18 -61.51 -51.52 -34.70
CA VAL A 18 -62.75 -51.41 -33.93
C VAL A 18 -62.60 -52.18 -32.61
N ALA A 19 -62.63 -51.46 -31.48
CA ALA A 19 -62.59 -52.06 -30.14
C ALA A 19 -63.98 -52.53 -29.68
N ALA A 20 -65.01 -51.74 -29.96
CA ALA A 20 -66.39 -52.10 -29.64
C ALA A 20 -67.39 -51.39 -30.55
N ILE A 21 -68.46 -52.11 -30.90
CA ILE A 21 -69.65 -51.53 -31.54
C ILE A 21 -70.74 -51.49 -30.46
N LYS A 22 -71.27 -50.30 -30.17
CA LYS A 22 -72.20 -50.07 -29.06
C LYS A 22 -73.67 -50.07 -29.47
N VAL A 23 -73.93 -50.26 -30.75
CA VAL A 23 -75.28 -50.22 -31.35
C VAL A 23 -75.53 -51.47 -32.18
N LYS A 24 -76.81 -51.85 -32.28
CA LYS A 24 -77.26 -52.97 -33.11
C LYS A 24 -78.04 -52.46 -34.32
N GLU A 25 -78.10 -53.30 -35.34
CA GLU A 25 -78.86 -52.99 -36.55
C GLU A 25 -80.36 -52.77 -36.22
N GLY A 26 -80.91 -51.63 -36.65
CA GLY A 26 -82.28 -51.23 -36.36
C GLY A 26 -82.50 -50.53 -35.01
N GLU A 27 -81.44 -50.30 -34.22
CA GLU A 27 -81.50 -49.52 -32.98
C GLU A 27 -81.66 -48.02 -33.27
N LEU A 28 -82.57 -47.35 -32.54
CA LEU A 28 -82.74 -45.90 -32.62
C LEU A 28 -81.62 -45.21 -31.83
N VAL A 29 -80.87 -44.35 -32.49
CA VAL A 29 -79.74 -43.62 -31.89
C VAL A 29 -80.02 -42.13 -31.80
N THR A 30 -79.46 -41.46 -30.79
CA THR A 30 -79.58 -40.01 -30.61
C THR A 30 -78.30 -39.28 -31.03
N ALA A 31 -78.42 -37.98 -31.33
CA ALA A 31 -77.25 -37.17 -31.70
C ALA A 31 -76.24 -37.10 -30.54
N GLY A 32 -74.97 -37.38 -30.82
CA GLY A 32 -73.90 -37.45 -29.83
C GLY A 32 -73.76 -38.81 -29.13
N GLN A 33 -74.62 -39.79 -29.43
CA GLN A 33 -74.47 -41.15 -28.94
C GLN A 33 -73.24 -41.82 -29.55
N THR A 34 -72.40 -42.42 -28.70
CA THR A 34 -71.26 -43.23 -29.14
C THR A 34 -71.76 -44.49 -29.84
N LEU A 35 -71.45 -44.61 -31.13
CA LEU A 35 -71.83 -45.77 -31.94
C LEU A 35 -70.72 -46.84 -31.96
N LEU A 36 -69.47 -46.37 -31.92
CA LEU A 36 -68.25 -47.13 -32.18
C LEU A 36 -67.14 -46.62 -31.24
N GLU A 37 -66.34 -47.53 -30.71
CA GLU A 37 -65.06 -47.23 -30.05
C GLU A 37 -63.93 -47.83 -30.90
N LEU A 38 -62.91 -47.01 -31.19
CA LEU A 38 -61.67 -47.47 -31.83
C LEU A 38 -60.64 -47.81 -30.75
N GLU A 39 -59.76 -48.77 -31.03
CA GLU A 39 -58.61 -49.08 -30.17
C GLU A 39 -57.71 -47.83 -30.04
N SER A 40 -57.49 -47.40 -28.80
CA SER A 40 -56.71 -46.19 -28.50
C SER A 40 -55.35 -46.51 -27.89
N GLU A 41 -54.95 -47.77 -27.77
CA GLU A 41 -53.75 -48.17 -27.01
C GLU A 41 -52.47 -47.54 -27.58
N LEU A 42 -52.33 -47.51 -28.91
CA LEU A 42 -51.20 -46.86 -29.60
C LEU A 42 -51.16 -45.35 -29.33
N VAL A 43 -52.30 -44.66 -29.51
CA VAL A 43 -52.41 -43.21 -29.28
C VAL A 43 -52.19 -42.85 -27.81
N SER A 44 -52.74 -43.64 -26.88
CA SER A 44 -52.50 -43.49 -25.44
C SER A 44 -51.03 -43.69 -25.09
N THR A 45 -50.37 -44.65 -25.73
CA THR A 45 -48.94 -44.92 -25.52
C THR A 45 -48.09 -43.77 -26.04
N GLU A 46 -48.38 -43.24 -27.23
CA GLU A 46 -47.70 -42.06 -27.79
C GLU A 46 -47.89 -40.82 -26.91
N LEU A 47 -49.13 -40.55 -26.48
CA LEU A 47 -49.43 -39.45 -25.57
C LEU A 47 -48.66 -39.59 -24.25
N GLN A 48 -48.63 -40.80 -23.68
CA GLN A 48 -47.87 -41.07 -22.46
C GLN A 48 -46.36 -40.88 -22.66
N GLN A 49 -45.82 -41.26 -23.83
CA GLN A 49 -44.41 -41.02 -24.16
C GLN A 49 -44.08 -39.54 -24.28
N GLU A 50 -44.92 -38.75 -24.97
CA GLU A 50 -44.73 -37.31 -25.10
C GLU A 50 -44.88 -36.57 -23.76
N GLN A 51 -45.82 -36.98 -22.91
CA GLN A 51 -45.93 -36.45 -21.54
C GLN A 51 -44.66 -36.71 -20.72
N LYS A 52 -44.10 -37.92 -20.81
CA LYS A 52 -42.82 -38.25 -20.14
C LYS A 52 -41.65 -37.42 -20.69
N LYS A 53 -41.61 -37.16 -22.01
CA LYS A 53 -40.60 -36.27 -22.61
C LYS A 53 -40.74 -34.84 -22.09
N LEU A 54 -41.96 -34.32 -22.02
CA LEU A 54 -42.25 -32.97 -21.50
C LEU A 54 -41.81 -32.84 -20.05
N GLU A 55 -42.15 -33.82 -19.19
CA GLU A 55 -41.71 -33.87 -17.81
C GLU A 55 -40.18 -33.88 -17.70
N GLY A 56 -39.50 -34.67 -18.53
CA GLY A 56 -38.04 -34.69 -18.61
C GLY A 56 -37.44 -33.34 -19.01
N GLN A 57 -38.05 -32.64 -19.98
CA GLN A 57 -37.63 -31.31 -20.41
C GLN A 57 -37.85 -30.26 -19.32
N GLN A 58 -38.98 -30.30 -18.61
CA GLN A 58 -39.28 -29.41 -17.47
C GLN A 58 -38.28 -29.60 -16.33
N ASN A 59 -37.96 -30.85 -16.00
CA ASN A 59 -36.93 -31.15 -15.00
C ASN A 59 -35.56 -30.60 -15.41
N ARG A 60 -35.20 -30.72 -16.68
CA ARG A 60 -33.95 -30.15 -17.21
C ARG A 60 -33.93 -28.63 -17.16
N LEU A 61 -35.05 -27.98 -17.46
CA LEU A 61 -35.18 -26.52 -17.34
C LEU A 61 -34.96 -26.06 -15.91
N ASN A 62 -35.61 -26.70 -14.94
CA ASN A 62 -35.44 -26.40 -13.51
C ASN A 62 -33.98 -26.54 -13.06
N GLN A 63 -33.29 -27.60 -13.51
CA GLN A 63 -31.87 -27.79 -13.23
C GLN A 63 -31.00 -26.66 -13.81
N LEU A 64 -31.29 -26.23 -15.05
CA LEU A 64 -30.57 -25.14 -15.69
C LEU A 64 -30.81 -23.79 -15.01
N GLU A 65 -32.03 -23.53 -14.52
CA GLU A 65 -32.34 -22.31 -13.77
C GLU A 65 -31.57 -22.25 -12.44
N VAL A 66 -31.49 -23.37 -11.72
CA VAL A 66 -30.67 -23.46 -10.50
C VAL A 66 -29.20 -23.20 -10.81
N LEU A 67 -28.66 -23.83 -11.86
CA LEU A 67 -27.27 -23.64 -12.28
C LEU A 67 -26.99 -22.17 -12.67
N LYS A 68 -27.89 -21.55 -13.42
CA LYS A 68 -27.81 -20.13 -13.79
C LYS A 68 -27.76 -19.24 -12.56
N ASN A 69 -28.62 -19.48 -11.57
CA ASN A 69 -28.65 -18.69 -10.34
C ASN A 69 -27.37 -18.86 -9.52
N GLN A 70 -26.84 -20.08 -9.43
CA GLN A 70 -25.55 -20.36 -8.79
C GLN A 70 -24.40 -19.62 -9.49
N LEU A 71 -24.39 -19.61 -10.83
CA LEU A 71 -23.36 -18.92 -11.61
C LEU A 71 -23.43 -17.39 -11.44
N ILE A 72 -24.63 -16.83 -11.40
CA ILE A 72 -24.84 -15.39 -11.14
C ILE A 72 -24.33 -15.03 -9.73
N LEU A 73 -24.62 -15.86 -8.72
CA LEU A 73 -24.14 -15.63 -7.36
C LEU A 73 -22.60 -15.72 -7.28
N ALA A 74 -22.02 -16.72 -7.94
CA ALA A 74 -20.57 -16.89 -7.99
C ALA A 74 -19.89 -15.69 -8.67
N LEU A 75 -20.44 -15.22 -9.80
CA LEU A 75 -19.92 -14.06 -10.52
C LEU A 75 -19.96 -12.79 -9.66
N ARG A 76 -21.11 -12.49 -9.04
CA ARG A 76 -21.25 -11.32 -8.16
C ARG A 76 -20.30 -11.39 -6.97
N THR A 77 -20.14 -12.57 -6.37
CA THR A 77 -19.19 -12.77 -5.26
C THR A 77 -17.76 -12.53 -5.73
N GLN A 78 -17.39 -13.03 -6.92
CA GLN A 78 -16.06 -12.81 -7.50
C GLN A 78 -15.80 -11.34 -7.80
N GLU A 79 -16.78 -10.62 -8.36
CA GLU A 79 -16.69 -9.18 -8.63
C GLU A 79 -16.47 -8.39 -7.34
N GLN A 80 -17.24 -8.70 -6.29
CA GLN A 80 -17.06 -8.07 -4.98
C GLN A 80 -15.69 -8.38 -4.38
N GLN A 81 -15.21 -9.62 -4.49
CA GLN A 81 -13.86 -10.00 -4.03
C GLN A 81 -12.78 -9.26 -4.80
N ASN A 82 -12.90 -9.15 -6.13
CA ASN A 82 -11.95 -8.43 -6.96
C ASN A 82 -11.91 -6.94 -6.60
N GLN A 83 -13.07 -6.32 -6.41
CA GLN A 83 -13.17 -4.92 -6.01
C GLN A 83 -12.55 -4.68 -4.62
N ALA A 84 -12.81 -5.58 -3.66
CA ALA A 84 -12.20 -5.51 -2.33
C ALA A 84 -10.67 -5.64 -2.39
N GLN A 85 -10.15 -6.58 -3.18
CA GLN A 85 -8.71 -6.76 -3.39
C GLN A 85 -8.07 -5.56 -4.08
N GLU A 86 -8.76 -4.93 -5.03
CA GLU A 86 -8.27 -3.73 -5.69
C GLU A 86 -8.15 -2.56 -4.71
N LEU A 87 -9.17 -2.34 -3.88
CA LEU A 87 -9.15 -1.32 -2.82
C LEU A 87 -8.05 -1.59 -1.80
N GLU A 88 -7.86 -2.85 -1.40
CA GLU A 88 -6.78 -3.24 -0.48
C GLU A 88 -5.42 -2.94 -1.08
N LYS A 89 -5.18 -3.31 -2.35
CA LYS A 89 -3.93 -3.00 -3.05
C LYS A 89 -3.71 -1.49 -3.20
N GLN A 90 -4.75 -0.72 -3.50
CA GLN A 90 -4.66 0.73 -3.56
C GLN A 90 -4.27 1.32 -2.20
N ALA A 91 -4.85 0.83 -1.10
CA ALA A 91 -4.48 1.24 0.24
C ALA A 91 -3.02 0.88 0.58
N GLN A 92 -2.54 -0.31 0.20
CA GLN A 92 -1.15 -0.71 0.39
C GLN A 92 -0.19 0.18 -0.41
N VAL A 93 -0.53 0.52 -1.66
CA VAL A 93 0.27 1.44 -2.50
C VAL A 93 0.31 2.84 -1.88
N GLU A 94 -0.83 3.33 -1.40
CA GLU A 94 -0.92 4.64 -0.76
C GLU A 94 -0.10 4.68 0.55
N GLN A 95 -0.19 3.64 1.36
CA GLN A 95 0.64 3.50 2.57
C GLN A 95 2.13 3.45 2.22
N ALA A 96 2.52 2.71 1.17
CA ALA A 96 3.91 2.65 0.72
C ALA A 96 4.41 4.03 0.22
N ARG A 97 3.55 4.79 -0.46
CA ARG A 97 3.85 6.17 -0.89
C ARG A 97 4.05 7.11 0.30
N GLN A 98 3.15 7.06 1.29
CA GLN A 98 3.26 7.86 2.51
C GLN A 98 4.52 7.52 3.30
N ASN A 99 4.85 6.23 3.42
CA ASN A 99 6.11 5.80 4.04
C ASN A 99 7.33 6.32 3.28
N LEU A 100 7.32 6.26 1.95
CA LEU A 100 8.41 6.78 1.12
C LEU A 100 8.58 8.30 1.29
N GLU A 101 7.49 9.06 1.29
CA GLU A 101 7.49 10.50 1.57
C GLU A 101 8.08 10.81 2.94
N ALA A 102 7.67 10.07 3.98
CA ALA A 102 8.19 10.22 5.33
C ALA A 102 9.70 9.92 5.40
N PHE A 103 10.18 8.87 4.72
CA PHE A 103 11.61 8.55 4.66
C PHE A 103 12.41 9.64 3.93
N LYS A 104 11.91 10.16 2.81
CA LYS A 104 12.54 11.28 2.10
C LYS A 104 12.63 12.52 2.98
N PHE A 105 11.56 12.85 3.69
CA PHE A 105 11.53 13.98 4.61
C PHE A 105 12.55 13.79 5.75
N ALA A 106 12.52 12.64 6.43
CA ALA A 106 13.45 12.31 7.50
C ALA A 106 14.91 12.37 7.03
N TYR A 107 15.22 11.83 5.85
CA TYR A 107 16.55 11.91 5.27
C TYR A 107 16.97 13.36 4.96
N SER A 108 16.06 14.17 4.41
CA SER A 108 16.35 15.59 4.14
C SER A 108 16.63 16.37 5.42
N LEU A 109 15.87 16.10 6.49
CA LEU A 109 16.05 16.72 7.80
C LEU A 109 17.37 16.29 8.43
N GLN A 110 17.69 14.99 8.41
CA GLN A 110 18.96 14.47 8.90
C GLN A 110 20.16 15.09 8.17
N LYS A 111 20.06 15.25 6.84
CA LYS A 111 21.09 15.92 6.04
C LYS A 111 21.27 17.38 6.47
N GLN A 112 20.18 18.11 6.70
CA GLN A 112 20.24 19.50 7.16
C GLN A 112 20.85 19.62 8.56
N GLU A 113 20.49 18.71 9.47
CA GLU A 113 21.05 18.68 10.82
C GLU A 113 22.56 18.43 10.81
N LEU A 114 23.04 17.46 10.02
CA LEU A 114 24.46 17.17 9.90
C LEU A 114 25.24 18.35 9.27
N LEU A 115 24.65 19.05 8.29
CA LEU A 115 25.24 20.28 7.75
C LEU A 115 25.35 21.38 8.81
N ALA A 116 24.31 21.55 9.63
CA ALA A 116 24.33 22.52 10.74
C ALA A 116 25.39 22.15 11.79
N GLN A 117 25.58 20.87 12.11
CA GLN A 117 26.65 20.40 13.01
C GLN A 117 28.04 20.68 12.44
N ILE A 118 28.24 20.48 11.13
CA ILE A 118 29.49 20.85 10.44
C ILE A 118 29.73 22.35 10.52
N GLU A 119 28.70 23.17 10.29
CA GLU A 119 28.80 24.63 10.36
C GLU A 119 29.15 25.10 11.79
N GLN A 120 28.50 24.55 12.80
CA GLN A 120 28.82 24.81 14.20
C GLN A 120 30.27 24.42 14.54
N ALA A 121 30.74 23.27 14.06
CA ALA A 121 32.12 22.84 14.25
C ALA A 121 33.13 23.79 13.58
N ARG A 122 32.81 24.32 12.38
CA ARG A 122 33.62 25.36 11.73
C ARG A 122 33.65 26.65 12.54
N GLY A 123 32.49 27.11 13.02
CA GLY A 123 32.40 28.29 13.88
C GLY A 123 33.22 28.15 15.18
N ALA A 124 33.25 26.95 15.77
CA ALA A 124 34.10 26.66 16.93
C ALA A 124 35.60 26.72 16.60
N ILE A 125 36.03 26.27 15.42
CA ILE A 125 37.43 26.42 14.99
C ILE A 125 37.78 27.90 14.83
N ASP A 126 36.90 28.68 14.20
CA ASP A 126 37.15 30.10 13.97
C ASP A 126 37.20 30.88 15.28
N SER A 127 36.31 30.59 16.23
CA SER A 127 36.36 31.22 17.57
C SER A 127 37.64 30.83 18.34
N SER A 128 38.06 29.56 18.29
CA SER A 128 39.32 29.14 18.92
C SER A 128 40.55 29.76 18.25
N LYS A 129 40.54 29.98 16.93
CA LYS A 129 41.62 30.71 16.23
C LYS A 129 41.69 32.17 16.66
N VAL A 130 40.55 32.84 16.77
CA VAL A 130 40.49 34.23 17.27
C VAL A 130 41.02 34.30 18.71
N ALA A 131 40.63 33.34 19.57
CA ALA A 131 41.14 33.28 20.94
C ALA A 131 42.66 33.09 20.99
N TYR A 132 43.20 32.20 20.15
CA TYR A 132 44.64 32.00 20.01
C TYR A 132 45.37 33.28 19.55
N GLU A 133 44.83 33.97 18.55
CA GLU A 133 45.40 35.22 18.02
C GLU A 133 45.43 36.32 19.09
N LEU A 134 44.34 36.50 19.84
CA LEU A 134 44.27 37.47 20.93
C LEU A 134 45.29 37.16 22.05
N GLU A 135 45.46 35.89 22.42
CA GLU A 135 46.43 35.50 23.44
C GLU A 135 47.88 35.58 22.93
N SER A 136 48.09 35.39 21.63
CA SER A 136 49.39 35.62 20.97
C SER A 136 49.81 37.09 21.06
N ILE A 137 48.89 38.01 20.74
CA ILE A 137 49.11 39.45 20.89
C ILE A 137 49.40 39.82 22.35
N ARG A 138 48.68 39.20 23.30
CA ARG A 138 48.90 39.42 24.74
C ARG A 138 50.26 38.94 25.20
N LEU A 139 50.72 37.78 24.73
CA LEU A 139 52.06 37.26 25.04
C LEU A 139 53.14 38.20 24.50
N GLU A 140 53.05 38.57 23.21
CA GLU A 140 54.00 39.50 22.57
C GLU A 140 54.10 40.81 23.37
N SER A 141 52.97 41.42 23.70
CA SER A 141 52.91 42.64 24.50
C SER A 141 53.50 42.47 25.92
N ALA A 142 53.38 41.28 26.52
CA ALA A 142 53.95 40.99 27.84
C ALA A 142 55.48 40.80 27.74
N GLU A 143 55.95 40.10 26.72
CA GLU A 143 57.37 39.85 26.46
C GLU A 143 58.12 41.14 26.13
N GLU A 144 57.55 42.05 25.35
CA GLU A 144 58.13 43.36 25.05
C GLU A 144 58.36 44.23 26.30
N ARG A 145 57.56 44.03 27.35
CA ARG A 145 57.69 44.79 28.61
C ARG A 145 58.78 44.26 29.51
N ILE A 146 59.14 42.98 29.42
CA ILE A 146 60.16 42.34 30.28
C ILE A 146 61.49 43.09 30.25
N PRO A 147 62.14 43.39 29.10
CA PRO A 147 63.45 44.03 29.09
C PRO A 147 63.41 45.44 29.70
N ARG A 148 62.33 46.20 29.47
CA ARG A 148 62.15 47.55 30.03
C ARG A 148 62.02 47.50 31.55
N TYR A 149 61.28 46.53 32.06
CA TYR A 149 61.06 46.36 33.51
C TYR A 149 62.30 45.77 34.20
N GLN A 150 63.05 44.91 33.50
CA GLN A 150 64.34 44.41 33.96
C GLN A 150 65.32 45.55 34.17
N GLN A 151 65.47 46.44 33.17
CA GLN A 151 66.35 47.61 33.28
C GLN A 151 65.93 48.52 34.45
N ALA A 152 64.63 48.84 34.59
CA ALA A 152 64.13 49.67 35.68
C ALA A 152 64.34 49.03 37.07
N TYR A 153 64.33 47.70 37.17
CA TYR A 153 64.66 46.97 38.39
C TYR A 153 66.16 47.03 38.71
N GLU A 154 67.02 46.83 37.71
CA GLU A 154 68.49 46.93 37.84
C GLU A 154 68.93 48.33 38.25
N GLU A 155 68.25 49.37 37.76
CA GLU A 155 68.45 50.77 38.14
C GLU A 155 67.85 51.14 39.50
N GLY A 156 67.16 50.20 40.17
CA GLY A 156 66.55 50.39 41.50
C GLY A 156 65.26 51.22 41.51
N VAL A 157 64.71 51.57 40.34
CA VAL A 157 63.48 52.37 40.17
C VAL A 157 62.21 51.53 40.38
N LEU A 158 62.29 50.22 40.08
CA LEU A 158 61.17 49.27 40.19
C LEU A 158 61.41 48.24 41.32
N SER A 159 60.36 47.77 41.98
CA SER A 159 60.49 46.67 42.95
C SER A 159 60.62 45.31 42.26
N LYS A 160 61.31 44.37 42.93
CA LYS A 160 61.43 42.98 42.47
C LYS A 160 60.07 42.31 42.24
N GLU A 161 59.10 42.59 43.10
CA GLU A 161 57.74 42.07 42.99
C GLU A 161 57.07 42.49 41.69
N ARG A 162 57.15 43.78 41.33
CA ARG A 162 56.59 44.30 40.08
C ARG A 162 57.26 43.74 38.83
N PHE A 163 58.57 43.48 38.89
CA PHE A 163 59.27 42.79 37.80
C PHE A 163 58.77 41.35 37.64
N LEU A 164 58.66 40.59 38.74
CA LEU A 164 58.15 39.22 38.74
C LEU A 164 56.70 39.11 38.27
N GLU A 165 55.84 40.09 38.57
CA GLU A 165 54.46 40.14 38.07
C GLU A 165 54.40 40.16 36.53
N VAL A 166 55.30 40.88 35.86
CA VAL A 166 55.34 40.95 34.39
C VAL A 166 55.84 39.62 33.79
N GLU A 167 56.87 39.02 34.37
CA GLU A 167 57.34 37.69 33.94
C GLU A 167 56.27 36.61 34.16
N GLN A 168 55.55 36.67 35.28
CA GLN A 168 54.43 35.78 35.59
C GLN A 168 53.32 35.93 34.55
N SER A 169 52.94 37.17 34.20
CA SER A 169 51.93 37.44 33.18
C SER A 169 52.31 36.87 31.81
N ALA A 170 53.58 36.96 31.40
CA ALA A 170 54.05 36.36 30.16
C ALA A 170 53.94 34.82 30.20
N LYS A 171 54.36 34.19 31.30
CA LYS A 171 54.22 32.72 31.49
C LYS A 171 52.76 32.27 31.48
N GLU A 172 51.84 33.05 32.04
CA GLU A 172 50.41 32.77 32.02
C GLU A 172 49.79 32.90 30.63
N ALA A 173 50.17 33.94 29.87
CA ALA A 173 49.78 34.08 28.47
C ALA A 173 50.30 32.89 27.63
N GLN A 174 51.55 32.48 27.82
CA GLN A 174 52.13 31.33 27.13
C GLN A 174 51.40 30.01 27.43
N LYS A 175 51.04 29.76 28.70
CA LYS A 175 50.20 28.61 29.07
C LYS A 175 48.84 28.65 28.39
N THR A 176 48.28 29.85 28.24
CA THR A 176 46.96 30.04 27.62
C THR A 176 47.02 29.80 26.11
N ILE A 177 48.08 30.24 25.43
CA ILE A 177 48.34 29.90 24.02
C ILE A 177 48.34 28.38 23.82
N ILE A 178 49.10 27.63 24.61
CA ILE A 178 49.15 26.16 24.52
C ILE A 178 47.75 25.55 24.69
N ARG A 179 46.95 26.08 25.62
CA ARG A 179 45.57 25.64 25.82
C ARG A 179 44.73 25.90 24.56
N THR A 180 44.78 27.11 24.01
CA THR A 180 44.02 27.47 22.80
C THR A 180 44.45 26.67 21.56
N GLU A 181 45.74 26.33 21.43
CA GLU A 181 46.21 25.42 20.37
C GLU A 181 45.60 24.02 20.50
N LEU A 182 45.49 23.50 21.71
CA LEU A 182 44.83 22.22 21.97
C LEU A 182 43.34 22.30 21.65
N GLU A 183 42.67 23.39 22.00
CA GLU A 183 41.26 23.64 21.68
C GLU A 183 41.03 23.67 20.15
N ILE A 184 41.91 24.33 19.38
CA ILE A 184 41.86 24.31 17.91
C ILE A 184 41.99 22.87 17.37
N LYS A 185 42.97 22.10 17.86
CA LYS A 185 43.18 20.70 17.43
C LYS A 185 41.97 19.82 17.75
N GLN A 186 41.35 20.02 18.91
CA GLN A 186 40.13 19.31 19.30
C GLN A 186 38.95 19.70 18.40
N ALA A 187 38.76 21.00 18.13
CA ALA A 187 37.70 21.49 17.24
C ALA A 187 37.87 20.98 15.80
N GLN A 188 39.10 20.93 15.29
CA GLN A 188 39.42 20.33 13.99
C GLN A 188 39.11 18.83 13.94
N SER A 189 39.42 18.10 15.02
CA SER A 189 39.14 16.67 15.11
C SER A 189 37.62 16.42 15.10
N ARG A 190 36.85 17.23 15.83
CA ARG A 190 35.37 17.19 15.81
C ARG A 190 34.82 17.51 14.42
N LEU A 191 35.36 18.51 13.73
CA LEU A 191 34.91 18.81 12.36
C LEU A 191 35.13 17.62 11.42
N LYS A 192 36.31 16.97 11.50
CA LYS A 192 36.61 15.78 10.70
C LYS A 192 35.65 14.62 10.99
N GLU A 193 35.32 14.41 12.26
CA GLU A 193 34.32 13.42 12.67
C GLU A 193 32.94 13.73 12.07
N GLN A 194 32.47 14.98 12.17
CA GLN A 194 31.18 15.40 11.62
C GLN A 194 31.12 15.26 10.09
N GLN A 195 32.21 15.60 9.39
CA GLN A 195 32.33 15.38 7.95
C GLN A 195 32.28 13.89 7.60
N GLY A 196 32.98 13.04 8.35
CA GLY A 196 32.95 11.59 8.14
C GLY A 196 31.57 10.98 8.42
N THR A 197 30.84 11.49 9.43
CA THR A 197 29.46 11.09 9.70
C THR A 197 28.54 11.49 8.56
N TYR A 198 28.65 12.72 8.07
CA TYR A 198 27.89 13.22 6.92
C TYR A 198 28.11 12.38 5.66
N GLU A 199 29.36 12.09 5.31
CA GLU A 199 29.68 11.25 4.16
C GLU A 199 29.09 9.85 4.28
N LYS A 200 29.22 9.22 5.45
CA LYS A 200 28.64 7.89 5.71
C LYS A 200 27.11 7.90 5.56
N THR A 201 26.43 8.89 6.14
CA THR A 201 24.96 8.98 6.09
C THR A 201 24.46 9.22 4.66
N ILE A 202 25.20 9.96 3.84
CA ILE A 202 24.82 10.18 2.44
C ILE A 202 25.11 8.97 1.55
N HIS A 203 26.18 8.22 1.83
CA HIS A 203 26.56 7.04 1.04
C HIS A 203 25.83 5.75 1.43
N GLN A 204 25.21 5.69 2.62
CA GLN A 204 24.45 4.53 3.09
C GLN A 204 22.95 4.56 2.72
N ALA A 205 22.47 5.65 2.12
CA ALA A 205 21.09 5.82 1.64
C ALA A 205 20.99 5.54 0.13
#